data_AF-A0A852WBY5-F1
#
_entry.id   AF-A0A852WBY5-F1
#
_cell.length_a   1.000
_cell.length_b   1.000
_cell.length_c   1.000
_cell.angle_alpha   90.00
_cell.angle_beta   90.00
_cell.angle_gamma   90.00
#
_symmetry.space_group_name_H-M   'P 1'
#
loop_
_entity.id
_entity.type
_entity.pdbx_description
1 polymer ?
#
loop_
_entity_poly.entity_id
_entity_poly.type
_entity_poly.pdbx_seq_one_letter_code
_entity_poly.pdbx_strand_id
1 'polypeptide(L)' 'MAEETYKGEFYCVKCKEKREAEGRVVETNGRRMAKGVCPVCGTNLNRILGKA' A
#
# COMPACT_ATOMS: atom_id res chain seq x y z
N MET A 1 13.66 -12.76 -2.30
CA MET A 1 12.91 -12.29 -3.48
C MET A 1 11.46 -12.73 -3.29
N ALA A 2 10.67 -11.92 -2.60
CA ALA A 2 9.22 -12.11 -2.51
C ALA A 2 8.63 -10.74 -2.79
N GLU A 3 8.16 -10.54 -4.01
CA GLU A 3 7.34 -9.40 -4.35
C GLU A 3 5.96 -9.66 -3.75
N GLU A 4 5.84 -9.54 -2.43
CA GLU A 4 4.54 -9.59 -1.77
C GLU A 4 3.76 -8.38 -2.29
N THR A 5 2.70 -8.58 -3.06
CA THR A 5 1.79 -7.51 -3.46
C THR A 5 0.61 -7.48 -2.50
N TYR A 6 0.45 -6.37 -1.79
CA TYR A 6 -0.69 -6.11 -0.94
C TYR A 6 -1.80 -5.46 -1.77
N LYS A 7 -2.84 -6.25 -2.07
CA LYS A 7 -4.14 -5.72 -2.51
C LYS A 7 -5.00 -5.48 -1.28
N GLY A 8 -5.46 -4.25 -1.13
CA GLY A 8 -6.39 -3.93 -0.06
C GLY A 8 -7.10 -2.61 -0.32
N GLU A 9 -8.10 -2.35 0.51
CA GLU A 9 -8.74 -1.05 0.55
C GLU A 9 -7.79 -0.03 1.17
N PHE A 10 -7.30 0.88 0.33
CA PHE A 10 -6.57 2.05 0.75
C PHE A 10 -7.52 3.25 0.77
N TYR A 11 -7.44 4.03 1.84
CA TYR A 11 -8.14 5.29 1.92
C TYR A 11 -7.34 6.37 1.18
N CYS A 12 -7.76 6.79 -0.02
CA CYS A 12 -7.15 7.98 -0.66
C CYS A 12 -7.76 9.22 -0.01
N VAL A 13 -6.94 9.99 0.70
CA VAL A 13 -7.37 11.23 1.38
C VAL A 13 -7.87 12.28 0.39
N LYS A 14 -7.39 12.26 -0.87
CA LYS A 14 -7.91 13.12 -1.94
C LYS A 14 -9.29 12.69 -2.45
N CYS A 15 -9.54 11.39 -2.54
CA CYS A 15 -10.83 10.86 -2.96
C CYS A 15 -11.84 10.76 -1.80
N LYS A 16 -11.35 10.83 -0.53
CA LYS A 16 -12.12 10.62 0.70
C LYS A 16 -12.95 9.33 0.70
N GLU A 17 -12.49 8.33 -0.05
CA GLU A 17 -13.15 7.03 -0.17
C GLU A 17 -12.09 5.92 -0.08
N LYS A 18 -12.55 4.74 0.32
CA LYS A 18 -11.75 3.52 0.30
C LYS A 18 -11.74 2.99 -1.13
N ARG A 19 -10.55 2.77 -1.69
CA ARG A 19 -10.39 2.17 -3.01
C ARG A 19 -9.46 0.98 -2.91
N GLU A 20 -9.79 -0.06 -3.65
CA GLU A 20 -8.87 -1.15 -3.86
C GLU A 20 -7.71 -0.66 -4.73
N ALA A 21 -6.51 -0.74 -4.17
CA ALA A 21 -5.28 -0.51 -4.91
C ALA A 21 -4.34 -1.68 -4.66
N GLU A 22 -3.53 -1.99 -5.65
CA GLU A 22 -2.43 -2.92 -5.52
C GLU A 22 -1.17 -2.13 -5.17
N GLY A 23 -0.49 -2.54 -4.10
CA GLY A 23 0.81 -2.00 -3.73
C GLY A 23 1.81 -3.10 -3.50
N ARG A 24 3.08 -2.82 -3.80
CA ARG A 24 4.18 -3.74 -3.55
C ARG A 24 4.63 -3.61 -2.09
N VAL A 25 4.55 -4.70 -1.35
CA VAL A 25 5.14 -4.86 -0.03
C VAL A 25 6.65 -5.00 -0.20
N VAL A 26 7.35 -4.08 0.44
CA VAL A 26 8.79 -4.12 0.62
C VAL A 26 9.08 -4.39 2.09
N GLU A 27 9.89 -5.40 2.33
CA GLU A 27 10.45 -5.65 3.65
C GLU A 27 11.81 -4.96 3.74
N THR A 28 12.00 -4.15 4.78
CA THR A 28 13.29 -3.48 5.05
C THR A 28 13.52 -3.48 6.54
N ASN A 29 14.68 -3.99 6.98
CA ASN A 29 15.07 -4.10 8.40
C ASN A 29 13.97 -4.77 9.27
N GLY A 30 13.39 -5.88 8.80
CA GLY A 30 12.36 -6.64 9.54
C GLY A 30 11.02 -5.93 9.68
N ARG A 31 10.75 -4.87 8.89
CA ARG A 31 9.47 -4.17 8.81
C ARG A 31 8.88 -4.31 7.41
N ARG A 32 7.62 -4.75 7.33
CA ARG A 32 6.87 -4.84 6.07
C ARG A 32 6.15 -3.51 5.77
N MET A 33 6.35 -2.98 4.58
CA MET A 33 5.74 -1.72 4.11
C MET A 33 5.13 -1.94 2.73
N ALA A 34 3.81 -1.83 2.60
CA ALA A 34 3.14 -1.79 1.31
C ALA A 34 3.25 -0.39 0.70
N LYS A 35 3.84 -0.30 -0.50
CA LYS A 35 3.85 0.89 -1.35
C LYS A 35 2.91 0.68 -2.53
N GLY A 36 1.76 1.34 -2.50
CA GLY A 36 0.80 1.34 -3.60
C GLY A 36 0.63 2.72 -4.20
N VAL A 37 -0.03 2.77 -5.35
CA VAL A 37 -0.42 4.03 -6.00
C VAL A 37 -1.94 4.03 -6.09
N CYS A 38 -2.57 5.14 -5.71
CA CYS A 38 -4.02 5.24 -5.92
C CYS A 38 -4.32 5.39 -7.42
N PRO A 39 -5.18 4.55 -8.01
CA PRO A 39 -5.48 4.58 -9.45
C PRO A 39 -6.24 5.82 -9.91
N VAL A 40 -6.81 6.60 -8.99
CA VAL A 40 -7.62 7.79 -9.31
C VAL A 40 -6.85 9.08 -9.08
N CYS A 41 -6.25 9.20 -7.89
CA CYS A 41 -5.58 10.42 -7.47
C CYS A 41 -4.06 10.40 -7.80
N GLY A 42 -3.53 9.27 -8.31
CA GLY A 42 -2.10 9.06 -8.58
C GLY A 42 -1.20 9.18 -7.36
N THR A 43 -1.78 9.28 -6.16
CA THR A 43 -1.06 9.57 -4.93
C THR A 43 -0.44 8.28 -4.40
N ASN A 44 0.83 8.35 -3.98
CA ASN A 44 1.51 7.23 -3.34
C ASN A 44 0.88 6.95 -1.98
N LEU A 45 0.37 5.73 -1.83
CA LEU A 45 -0.25 5.21 -0.62
C LEU A 45 0.76 4.26 0.03
N ASN A 46 1.23 4.62 1.21
CA ASN A 46 2.15 3.79 1.98
C ASN A 46 1.39 3.21 3.17
N ARG A 47 1.24 1.90 3.24
CA ARG A 47 0.65 1.21 4.39
C ARG A 47 1.72 0.38 5.08
N ILE A 48 2.02 0.73 6.31
CA ILE A 48 2.93 -0.05 7.15
C ILE A 48 2.14 -1.28 7.61
N LEU A 49 2.54 -2.44 7.12
CA LEU A 49 2.03 -3.72 7.59
C LEU A 49 2.90 -4.05 8.81
N GLY A 50 2.46 -3.57 9.98
CA GLY A 50 3.13 -3.80 11.25
C GLY A 50 3.48 -5.29 11.43
N LYS A 51 4.65 -5.50 12.05
CA LYS A 51 5.35 -6.76 12.37
C LYS A 51 4.53 -8.07 12.28
N ALA A 52 5.13 -9.09 11.65
CA ALA A 52 4.92 -10.48 12.10
C ALA A 52 5.40 -10.63 13.55
#